data_AF-A0A0T9RPC1-F1
#
_entry.id   AF-A0A0T9RPC1-F1
#
_cell.length_a   1.000
_cell.length_b   1.000
_cell.length_c   1.000
_cell.angle_alpha   90.00
_cell.angle_beta   90.00
_cell.angle_gamma   90.00
#
_symmetry.space_group_name_H-M   'P 1'
#
loop_
_entity.id
_entity.type
_entity.pdbx_description
1 polymer ?
#
loop_
_entity_poly.entity_id
_entity_poly.type
_entity_poly.pdbx_seq_one_letter_code
_entity_poly.pdbx_strand_id
1 'polypeptide(L)'
;MDDTTGGGAAGNADAGTSLTLDVAIDGVQSVSTAIVKISGGADIESEDAFRSRMLLAYQNTPQGGNDTDYRGWALSVPGITRCWVKRRLMGVGTVGIYIMCDGNDAGGFPIGTDGISQFEEWGAVKATGDQGRAADFIYPLQPIIAIIYVCAPVAAPINFVISGISTANNEATTAINAAIDEVFFTEGEPGGKIE
;
A
#
# COMPACT_ATOMS: atom_id res chain seq x y z
N MET A 1 -28.79 -14.03 -20.35
CA MET A 1 -28.43 -13.38 -19.07
C MET A 1 -28.09 -14.49 -18.10
N ASP A 2 -26.86 -15.00 -18.16
CA ASP A 2 -26.36 -15.98 -17.17
C ASP A 2 -24.87 -15.74 -16.94
N ASP A 3 -24.48 -14.46 -16.94
CA ASP A 3 -23.17 -14.04 -16.47
C ASP A 3 -23.35 -13.52 -15.04
N THR A 4 -23.10 -14.41 -14.07
CA THR A 4 -23.15 -14.09 -12.65
C THR A 4 -22.02 -13.14 -12.21
N THR A 5 -21.08 -12.80 -13.10
CA THR A 5 -19.95 -11.89 -12.82
C THR A 5 -20.24 -10.42 -13.10
N GLY A 6 -21.37 -10.09 -13.74
CA GLY A 6 -21.69 -8.71 -14.12
C GLY A 6 -20.66 -8.11 -15.09
N GLY A 7 -19.98 -8.94 -15.89
CA GLY A 7 -18.97 -8.53 -16.87
C GLY A 7 -17.54 -8.41 -16.33
N GLY A 8 -17.30 -8.55 -15.03
CA GLY A 8 -15.95 -8.53 -14.44
C GLY A 8 -15.09 -7.35 -14.93
N ALA A 9 -13.84 -7.62 -15.31
CA ALA A 9 -12.96 -6.61 -15.90
C ALA A 9 -13.44 -6.10 -17.26
N ALA A 10 -14.18 -6.93 -18.01
CA ALA A 10 -14.79 -6.56 -19.30
C ALA A 10 -15.98 -5.60 -19.15
N GLY A 11 -16.52 -5.42 -17.94
CA GLY A 11 -17.54 -4.42 -17.63
C GLY A 11 -17.00 -2.99 -17.45
N ASN A 12 -15.67 -2.83 -17.45
CA ASN A 12 -15.04 -1.50 -17.43
C ASN A 12 -15.23 -0.80 -18.78
N ALA A 13 -15.39 0.52 -18.77
CA ALA A 13 -15.63 1.32 -19.96
C ALA A 13 -14.89 2.66 -19.91
N ASP A 14 -14.37 3.11 -21.05
CA ASP A 14 -13.68 4.40 -21.13
C ASP A 14 -14.66 5.56 -21.00
N ALA A 15 -14.12 6.73 -20.64
CA ALA A 15 -14.87 7.98 -20.73
C ALA A 15 -15.34 8.18 -22.19
N GLY A 16 -16.57 8.66 -22.36
CA GLY A 16 -17.21 8.79 -23.66
C GLY A 16 -18.06 7.58 -24.09
N THR A 17 -18.04 6.47 -23.34
CA THR A 17 -18.92 5.32 -23.62
C THR A 17 -20.39 5.71 -23.46
N SER A 18 -21.19 5.40 -24.48
CA SER A 18 -22.65 5.64 -24.48
C SER A 18 -23.37 4.52 -23.74
N LEU A 19 -24.28 4.89 -22.85
CA LEU A 19 -25.08 4.00 -22.02
C LEU A 19 -26.56 4.24 -22.31
N THR A 20 -27.32 3.16 -22.47
CA THR A 20 -28.76 3.23 -22.75
C THR A 20 -29.56 2.56 -21.65
N LEU A 21 -30.66 3.17 -21.24
CA LEU A 21 -31.60 2.55 -20.31
C LEU A 21 -32.27 1.33 -20.96
N ASP A 22 -32.26 0.20 -20.24
CA ASP A 22 -32.94 -1.03 -20.66
C ASP A 22 -34.47 -0.86 -20.70
N VAL A 23 -35.01 -0.02 -19.81
CA VAL A 23 -36.41 0.40 -19.81
C VAL A 23 -36.46 1.92 -19.79
N ALA A 24 -37.09 2.51 -20.82
CA ALA A 24 -37.28 3.95 -20.90
C ALA A 24 -38.37 4.43 -19.91
N ILE A 25 -38.09 5.54 -19.23
CA ILE A 25 -39.03 6.22 -18.32
C ILE A 25 -39.42 7.54 -18.97
N ASP A 26 -40.72 7.83 -19.02
CA ASP A 26 -41.22 9.07 -19.63
C ASP A 26 -40.63 10.30 -18.92
N GLY A 27 -40.19 11.29 -19.71
CA GLY A 27 -39.50 12.48 -19.22
C GLY A 27 -38.02 12.32 -18.86
N VAL A 28 -37.42 11.13 -18.98
CA VAL A 28 -35.99 10.88 -18.72
C VAL A 28 -35.25 10.62 -20.04
N GLN A 29 -34.07 11.23 -20.23
CA GLN A 29 -33.22 10.92 -21.39
C GLN A 29 -32.68 9.48 -21.28
N SER A 30 -33.04 8.63 -22.25
CA SER A 30 -32.67 7.21 -22.25
C SER A 30 -31.22 6.92 -22.64
N VAL A 31 -30.46 7.93 -23.06
CA VAL A 31 -29.05 7.82 -23.44
C VAL A 31 -28.22 8.74 -22.55
N SER A 32 -27.17 8.20 -21.95
CA SER A 32 -26.19 8.95 -21.18
C SER A 32 -24.78 8.61 -21.65
N THR A 33 -23.81 9.46 -21.34
CA THR A 33 -22.40 9.24 -21.70
C THR A 33 -21.57 9.26 -20.45
N ALA A 34 -20.69 8.27 -20.29
CA ALA A 34 -19.75 8.21 -19.18
C ALA A 34 -18.80 9.43 -19.24
N ILE A 35 -18.88 10.33 -18.25
CA ILE A 35 -18.05 11.55 -18.21
C ILE A 35 -16.62 11.21 -17.76
N VAL A 36 -16.47 10.16 -16.95
CA VAL A 36 -15.20 9.61 -16.49
C VAL A 36 -15.16 8.13 -16.83
N LYS A 37 -13.95 7.54 -16.82
CA LYS A 37 -13.78 6.09 -16.99
C LYS A 37 -14.58 5.35 -15.92
N ILE A 38 -15.34 4.36 -16.34
CA ILE A 38 -15.95 3.35 -15.46
C ILE A 38 -14.89 2.27 -15.24
N SER A 39 -14.38 2.19 -14.02
CA SER A 39 -13.30 1.28 -13.62
C SER A 39 -13.66 0.56 -12.31
N GLY A 40 -12.91 -0.48 -11.98
CA GLY A 40 -13.08 -1.24 -10.73
C GLY A 40 -13.81 -2.57 -10.90
N GLY A 41 -14.32 -2.86 -12.10
CA GLY A 41 -14.70 -4.21 -12.48
C GLY A 41 -13.47 -5.11 -12.49
N ALA A 42 -13.57 -6.24 -11.80
CA ALA A 42 -12.54 -7.27 -11.72
C ALA A 42 -13.21 -8.63 -11.93
N ASP A 43 -12.49 -9.56 -12.55
CA ASP A 43 -12.99 -10.91 -12.74
C ASP A 43 -13.13 -11.63 -11.39
N ILE A 44 -13.98 -12.65 -11.36
CA ILE A 44 -14.10 -13.49 -10.18
C ILE A 44 -12.73 -14.09 -9.81
N GLU A 45 -12.39 -14.01 -8.53
CA GLU A 45 -11.13 -14.56 -8.02
C GLU A 45 -11.07 -16.07 -8.28
N SER A 46 -9.88 -16.59 -8.65
CA SER A 46 -9.69 -18.03 -8.82
C SER A 46 -9.74 -18.76 -7.48
N GLU A 47 -10.06 -20.06 -7.49
CA GLU A 47 -10.10 -20.87 -6.27
C GLU A 47 -8.75 -20.86 -5.51
N ASP A 48 -7.62 -20.84 -6.23
CA ASP A 48 -6.30 -20.82 -5.64
C ASP A 48 -5.97 -19.49 -4.96
N ALA A 49 -6.32 -18.37 -5.60
CA ALA A 49 -6.16 -17.04 -5.02
C ALA A 49 -7.07 -16.88 -3.79
N PHE A 50 -8.33 -17.30 -3.91
CA PHE A 50 -9.29 -17.32 -2.81
C PHE A 50 -8.78 -18.15 -1.62
N ARG A 51 -8.30 -19.39 -1.88
CA ARG A 51 -7.76 -20.27 -0.83
C ARG A 51 -6.55 -19.65 -0.15
N SER A 52 -5.64 -19.06 -0.91
CA SER A 52 -4.43 -18.41 -0.37
C SER A 52 -4.80 -17.24 0.54
N ARG A 53 -5.74 -16.39 0.11
CA ARG A 53 -6.27 -15.28 0.90
C ARG A 53 -6.98 -15.77 2.17
N MET A 54 -7.76 -16.84 2.07
CA MET A 54 -8.47 -17.43 3.21
C MET A 54 -7.50 -18.02 4.25
N LEU A 55 -6.48 -18.78 3.82
CA LEU A 55 -5.46 -19.32 4.71
C LEU A 55 -4.67 -18.22 5.42
N LEU A 56 -4.32 -17.17 4.69
CA LEU A 56 -3.65 -16.00 5.27
C LEU A 56 -4.52 -15.31 6.31
N ALA A 57 -5.81 -15.11 6.03
CA ALA A 57 -6.76 -14.52 6.98
C ALA A 57 -6.98 -15.41 8.21
N TYR A 58 -7.02 -16.73 8.04
CA TYR A 58 -7.15 -17.68 9.15
C TYR A 58 -5.92 -17.65 10.07
N GLN A 59 -4.72 -17.69 9.48
CA GLN A 59 -3.47 -17.60 10.23
C GLN A 59 -3.31 -16.26 10.97
N ASN A 60 -3.82 -15.18 10.37
CA ASN A 60 -3.77 -13.83 10.93
C ASN A 60 -5.15 -13.39 11.41
N THR A 61 -5.76 -14.19 12.30
CA THR A 61 -7.05 -13.84 12.90
C THR A 61 -6.92 -12.46 13.58
N PRO A 62 -7.76 -11.46 13.22
CA PRO A 62 -7.64 -10.12 13.77
C PRO A 62 -7.71 -10.12 15.30
N GLN A 63 -6.70 -9.55 15.96
CA GLN A 63 -6.64 -9.47 17.42
C GLN A 63 -7.06 -8.08 17.94
N GLY A 64 -7.51 -7.21 17.04
CA GLY A 64 -8.06 -5.90 17.35
C GLY A 64 -6.99 -4.87 17.71
N GLY A 65 -5.74 -5.03 17.27
CA GLY A 65 -4.66 -4.06 17.47
C GLY A 65 -3.31 -4.65 17.86
N ASN A 66 -2.95 -5.83 17.35
CA ASN A 66 -1.59 -6.35 17.49
C ASN A 66 -0.68 -5.91 16.30
N ASP A 67 0.60 -6.25 16.35
CA ASP A 67 1.56 -5.85 15.31
C ASP A 67 1.17 -6.37 13.91
N THR A 68 0.61 -7.57 13.83
CA THR A 68 0.14 -8.18 12.57
C THR A 68 -1.08 -7.45 12.01
N ASP A 69 -2.01 -7.03 12.86
CA ASP A 69 -3.20 -6.27 12.48
C ASP A 69 -2.80 -4.94 11.84
N TYR A 70 -1.95 -4.17 12.51
CA TYR A 70 -1.46 -2.89 11.98
C TYR A 70 -0.70 -3.05 10.68
N ARG A 71 0.13 -4.08 10.57
CA ARG A 71 0.84 -4.42 9.32
C ARG A 71 -0.15 -4.74 8.20
N GLY A 72 -1.15 -5.58 8.48
CA GLY A 72 -2.18 -5.95 7.51
C GLY A 72 -2.99 -4.75 7.05
N TRP A 73 -3.42 -3.88 7.97
CA TRP A 73 -4.18 -2.67 7.65
C TRP A 73 -3.36 -1.69 6.81
N ALA A 74 -2.09 -1.46 7.16
CA ALA A 74 -1.21 -0.60 6.37
C ALA A 74 -0.99 -1.14 4.94
N LEU A 75 -0.71 -2.44 4.78
CA LEU A 75 -0.52 -3.05 3.45
C LEU A 75 -1.82 -3.16 2.63
N SER A 76 -2.98 -2.99 3.26
CA SER A 76 -4.27 -2.94 2.55
C SER A 76 -4.49 -1.60 1.83
N VAL A 77 -3.71 -0.59 2.17
CA VAL A 77 -3.80 0.75 1.58
C VAL A 77 -3.04 0.74 0.25
N PRO A 78 -3.69 1.07 -0.89
CA PRO A 78 -3.07 0.95 -2.22
C PRO A 78 -1.73 1.69 -2.34
N GLY A 79 -0.72 1.11 -3.00
CA GLY A 79 0.58 1.76 -3.17
C GLY A 79 1.48 1.75 -1.93
N ILE A 80 1.04 1.21 -0.78
CA ILE A 80 1.96 0.81 0.29
C ILE A 80 2.44 -0.61 0.00
N THR A 81 3.75 -0.76 -0.17
CA THR A 81 4.37 -2.03 -0.60
C THR A 81 5.05 -2.76 0.55
N ARG A 82 5.57 -2.01 1.52
CA ARG A 82 6.21 -2.55 2.73
C ARG A 82 5.84 -1.72 3.95
N CYS A 83 5.78 -2.36 5.10
CA CYS A 83 5.65 -1.63 6.36
C CYS A 83 6.22 -2.39 7.56
N TRP A 84 6.61 -1.63 8.58
CA TRP A 84 7.15 -2.13 9.85
C TRP A 84 6.48 -1.42 11.02
N VAL A 85 6.04 -2.20 11.99
CA VAL A 85 5.35 -1.68 13.19
C VAL A 85 6.35 -1.47 14.31
N LYS A 86 6.34 -0.28 14.90
CA LYS A 86 7.18 0.09 16.04
C LYS A 86 6.30 0.56 17.20
N ARG A 87 6.22 -0.25 18.25
CA ARG A 87 5.50 0.12 19.47
C ARG A 87 6.13 1.35 20.13
N ARG A 88 5.28 2.30 20.54
CA ARG A 88 5.64 3.49 21.33
C ARG A 88 6.63 4.43 20.64
N LEU A 89 6.57 4.51 19.30
CA LEU A 89 7.49 5.35 18.53
C LEU A 89 7.46 6.82 18.98
N MET A 90 6.27 7.33 19.33
CA MET A 90 6.06 8.69 19.83
C MET A 90 5.71 8.71 21.33
N GLY A 91 6.12 7.68 22.07
CA GLY A 91 5.85 7.53 23.51
C GLY A 91 4.65 6.64 23.84
N VAL A 92 4.23 6.69 25.10
CA VAL A 92 3.16 5.82 25.64
C VAL A 92 1.84 6.05 24.89
N GLY A 93 1.13 4.96 24.60
CA GLY A 93 -0.15 5.02 23.87
C GLY A 93 -0.01 5.12 22.36
N THR A 94 1.21 5.19 21.82
CA THR A 94 1.42 5.32 20.37
C THR A 94 1.87 4.01 19.73
N VAL A 95 1.45 3.79 18.50
CA VAL A 95 1.96 2.75 17.61
C VAL A 95 2.51 3.46 16.37
N GLY A 96 3.81 3.34 16.15
CA GLY A 96 4.48 3.83 14.96
C GLY A 96 4.35 2.82 13.83
N ILE A 97 4.11 3.31 12.61
CA ILE A 97 4.10 2.49 11.41
C ILE A 97 5.00 3.17 10.38
N TYR A 98 6.10 2.50 10.05
CA TYR A 98 6.94 2.88 8.93
C TYR A 98 6.36 2.29 7.66
N ILE A 99 6.26 3.08 6.59
CA ILE A 99 5.74 2.63 5.29
C ILE A 99 6.72 2.92 4.16
N MET A 100 6.70 2.07 3.13
CA MET A 100 7.34 2.31 1.82
C MET A 100 6.30 2.19 0.72
N CYS A 101 6.54 2.93 -0.36
CA CYS A 101 5.72 3.02 -1.56
C CYS A 101 6.60 2.77 -2.79
N ASP A 102 7.10 1.54 -2.91
CA ASP A 102 8.06 1.15 -3.96
C ASP A 102 7.50 1.40 -5.37
N GLY A 103 8.37 1.78 -6.30
CA GLY A 103 7.98 2.09 -7.69
C GLY A 103 7.41 3.50 -7.90
N ASN A 104 7.45 4.37 -6.88
CA ASN A 104 7.12 5.78 -7.00
C ASN A 104 8.32 6.65 -7.44
N ASP A 105 8.06 7.94 -7.72
CA ASP A 105 9.07 8.92 -8.14
C ASP A 105 9.99 9.41 -6.99
N ALA A 106 9.84 8.85 -5.79
CA ALA A 106 10.60 9.20 -4.59
C ALA A 106 11.53 8.06 -4.12
N GLY A 107 11.92 7.15 -5.03
CA GLY A 107 12.85 6.06 -4.72
C GLY A 107 12.27 5.04 -3.74
N GLY A 108 10.94 4.90 -3.72
CA GLY A 108 10.21 4.01 -2.82
C GLY A 108 9.83 4.64 -1.47
N PHE A 109 10.35 5.83 -1.13
CA PHE A 109 9.95 6.52 0.09
C PHE A 109 8.55 7.13 -0.08
N PRO A 110 7.70 7.14 0.96
CA PRO A 110 6.36 7.72 0.87
C PRO A 110 6.42 9.23 0.63
N ILE A 111 5.48 9.76 -0.15
CA ILE A 111 5.39 11.19 -0.44
C ILE A 111 4.37 11.81 0.51
N GLY A 112 4.82 12.72 1.38
CA GLY A 112 3.97 13.39 2.36
C GLY A 112 4.75 13.82 3.60
N THR A 113 4.02 14.14 4.66
CA THR A 113 4.59 14.39 5.98
C THR A 113 4.11 13.35 6.97
N ASP A 114 5.00 12.97 7.88
CA ASP A 114 4.70 12.04 8.97
C ASP A 114 3.68 12.64 9.95
N GLY A 115 2.92 11.77 10.60
CA GLY A 115 1.89 12.22 11.52
C GLY A 115 0.80 11.20 11.82
N ILE A 116 -0.27 11.72 12.40
CA ILE A 116 -1.48 10.96 12.75
C ILE A 116 -2.63 11.25 11.77
N SER A 117 -3.70 10.47 11.86
CA SER A 117 -4.92 10.69 11.08
C SER A 117 -5.49 12.09 11.29
N GLN A 118 -6.11 12.65 10.25
CA GLN A 118 -6.86 13.89 10.35
C GLN A 118 -8.07 13.79 11.29
N PHE A 119 -8.59 12.58 11.52
CA PHE A 119 -9.77 12.32 12.37
C PHE A 119 -9.44 12.17 13.86
N GLU A 120 -8.17 12.01 14.21
CA GLU A 120 -7.73 11.94 15.61
C GLU A 120 -7.77 13.34 16.24
N GLU A 121 -8.53 13.56 17.31
CA GLU A 121 -8.61 14.90 17.93
C GLU A 121 -7.39 15.20 18.82
N TRP A 122 -6.77 14.15 19.37
CA TRP A 122 -5.69 14.32 20.34
C TRP A 122 -4.31 14.49 19.67
N GLY A 123 -3.52 15.41 20.24
CA GLY A 123 -2.37 16.06 19.59
C GLY A 123 -1.32 15.14 18.92
N ALA A 124 -1.04 15.46 17.65
CA ALA A 124 0.25 15.37 16.95
C ALA A 124 0.08 16.07 15.58
N VAL A 125 1.17 16.23 14.82
CA VAL A 125 1.11 16.73 13.44
C VAL A 125 0.25 15.77 12.59
N LYS A 126 -0.60 16.33 11.73
CA LYS A 126 -1.40 15.53 10.79
C LYS A 126 -0.53 15.03 9.66
N ALA A 127 -0.63 13.73 9.41
CA ALA A 127 0.04 13.17 8.25
C ALA A 127 -0.62 13.67 6.97
N THR A 128 0.17 13.79 5.91
CA THR A 128 -0.33 14.14 4.57
C THR A 128 0.15 13.12 3.55
N GLY A 129 -0.39 13.15 2.33
CA GLY A 129 0.05 12.27 1.24
C GLY A 129 -0.14 10.79 1.58
N ASP A 130 0.87 9.96 1.32
CA ASP A 130 0.83 8.52 1.55
C ASP A 130 0.63 8.18 3.03
N GLN A 131 1.37 8.85 3.93
CA GLN A 131 1.24 8.67 5.37
C GLN A 131 -0.16 9.07 5.85
N GLY A 132 -0.71 10.17 5.33
CA GLY A 132 -2.05 10.65 5.69
C GLY A 132 -3.14 9.65 5.31
N ARG A 133 -3.09 9.16 4.07
CA ARG A 133 -4.00 8.14 3.57
C ARG A 133 -3.96 6.85 4.37
N ALA A 134 -2.76 6.41 4.77
CA ALA A 134 -2.59 5.26 5.64
C ALA A 134 -3.18 5.49 7.04
N ALA A 135 -2.87 6.64 7.65
CA ALA A 135 -3.33 6.97 8.98
C ALA A 135 -4.86 7.05 9.05
N ASP A 136 -5.48 7.69 8.05
CA ASP A 136 -6.93 7.82 7.95
C ASP A 136 -7.66 6.50 7.73
N PHE A 137 -7.05 5.59 6.95
CA PHE A 137 -7.59 4.25 6.75
C PHE A 137 -7.53 3.41 8.03
N ILE A 138 -6.44 3.53 8.80
CA ILE A 138 -6.23 2.73 10.02
C ILE A 138 -7.04 3.28 11.20
N TYR A 139 -7.30 4.59 11.24
CA TYR A 139 -8.00 5.25 12.35
C TYR A 139 -9.28 4.55 12.84
N PRO A 140 -10.25 4.17 11.99
CA PRO A 140 -11.47 3.49 12.45
C PRO A 140 -11.24 2.03 12.88
N LEU A 141 -10.08 1.43 12.60
CA LEU A 141 -9.75 0.03 12.90
C LEU A 141 -8.99 -0.13 14.23
N GLN A 142 -8.30 0.92 14.67
CA GLN A 142 -7.43 0.89 15.84
C GLN A 142 -8.23 0.74 17.17
N PRO A 143 -7.64 0.13 18.21
CA PRO A 143 -8.16 0.26 19.57
C PRO A 143 -8.29 1.73 19.98
N ILE A 144 -9.35 2.07 20.72
CA ILE A 144 -9.62 3.45 21.18
C ILE A 144 -8.48 4.10 22.00
N ILE A 145 -7.59 3.28 22.59
CA ILE A 145 -6.47 3.75 23.42
C ILE A 145 -5.18 3.98 22.63
N ALA A 146 -5.15 3.62 21.35
CA ALA A 146 -3.95 3.68 20.52
C ALA A 146 -3.99 4.91 19.60
N ILE A 147 -2.89 5.66 19.53
CA ILE A 147 -2.65 6.67 18.49
C ILE A 147 -1.69 6.09 17.45
N ILE A 148 -2.09 6.16 16.19
CA ILE A 148 -1.29 5.63 15.08
C ILE A 148 -0.51 6.76 14.43
N TYR A 149 0.81 6.66 14.52
CA TYR A 149 1.75 7.59 13.91
C TYR A 149 2.40 6.94 12.69
N VAL A 150 2.03 7.39 11.51
CA VAL A 150 2.58 6.87 10.25
C VAL A 150 3.74 7.76 9.81
N CYS A 151 4.85 7.14 9.44
CA CYS A 151 6.07 7.86 9.10
C CYS A 151 6.90 7.20 7.99
N ALA A 152 7.69 8.01 7.30
CA ALA A 152 8.70 7.56 6.37
C ALA A 152 9.92 7.02 7.14
N PRO A 153 10.52 5.90 6.71
CA PRO A 153 11.90 5.59 7.09
C PRO A 153 12.84 6.73 6.69
N VAL A 154 13.88 6.98 7.50
CA VAL A 154 14.95 7.91 7.13
C VAL A 154 15.99 7.17 6.29
N ALA A 155 16.30 7.70 5.11
CA ALA A 155 17.30 7.10 4.23
C ALA A 155 18.69 7.06 4.90
N ALA A 156 19.30 5.88 4.89
CA ALA A 156 20.65 5.64 5.42
C ALA A 156 21.54 5.04 4.32
N PRO A 157 22.07 5.87 3.40
CA PRO A 157 22.85 5.38 2.27
C PRO A 157 24.17 4.75 2.74
N ILE A 158 24.43 3.52 2.27
CA ILE A 158 25.68 2.80 2.52
C ILE A 158 26.39 2.61 1.17
N ASN A 159 27.49 3.34 0.98
CA ASN A 159 28.25 3.31 -0.26
C ASN A 159 29.37 2.26 -0.19
N PHE A 160 29.46 1.40 -1.21
CA PHE A 160 30.50 0.39 -1.32
C PHE A 160 31.58 0.77 -2.34
N VAL A 161 32.81 0.34 -2.08
CA VAL A 161 33.90 0.35 -3.05
C VAL A 161 34.36 -1.09 -3.26
N ILE A 162 34.07 -1.64 -4.43
CA ILE A 162 34.47 -2.99 -4.81
C ILE A 162 35.88 -2.92 -5.42
N SER A 163 36.81 -3.70 -4.89
CA SER A 163 38.18 -3.76 -5.40
C SER A 163 38.77 -5.16 -5.23
N GLY A 164 39.91 -5.43 -5.89
CA GLY A 164 40.64 -6.69 -5.75
C GLY A 164 40.12 -7.87 -6.57
N ILE A 165 39.13 -7.67 -7.45
CA ILE A 165 38.62 -8.72 -8.33
C ILE A 165 39.35 -8.64 -9.68
N SER A 166 40.44 -9.39 -9.82
CA SER A 166 41.38 -9.32 -10.95
C SER A 166 40.76 -9.67 -12.31
N THR A 167 39.61 -10.34 -12.34
CA THR A 167 38.89 -10.76 -13.55
C THR A 167 37.62 -9.95 -13.81
N ALA A 168 37.23 -9.02 -12.93
CA ALA A 168 36.01 -8.25 -13.11
C ALA A 168 36.20 -7.17 -14.18
N ASN A 169 35.26 -7.11 -15.12
CA ASN A 169 35.12 -5.99 -16.05
C ASN A 169 34.06 -5.00 -15.52
N ASN A 170 33.82 -3.92 -16.27
CA ASN A 170 32.85 -2.89 -15.87
C ASN A 170 31.41 -3.43 -15.77
N GLU A 171 31.05 -4.37 -16.65
CA GLU A 171 29.73 -5.02 -16.63
C GLU A 171 29.54 -5.83 -15.35
N ALA A 172 30.52 -6.67 -14.99
CA ALA A 172 30.51 -7.45 -13.76
C ALA A 172 30.43 -6.56 -12.53
N THR A 173 31.20 -5.46 -12.50
CA THR A 173 31.18 -4.53 -11.36
C THR A 173 29.83 -3.82 -11.24
N THR A 174 29.22 -3.42 -12.37
CA THR A 174 27.88 -2.82 -12.40
C THR A 174 26.82 -3.80 -11.93
N ALA A 175 26.90 -5.06 -12.37
CA ALA A 175 25.98 -6.11 -11.94
C ALA A 175 26.12 -6.40 -10.43
N ILE A 176 27.34 -6.40 -9.88
CA ILE A 176 27.55 -6.56 -8.43
C ILE A 176 26.94 -5.38 -7.67
N ASN A 177 27.16 -4.14 -8.11
CA ASN A 177 26.56 -2.96 -7.47
C ASN A 177 25.02 -3.05 -7.49
N ALA A 178 24.43 -3.36 -8.64
CA ALA A 178 22.98 -3.51 -8.75
C ALA A 178 22.42 -4.63 -7.86
N ALA A 179 23.12 -5.76 -7.75
CA ALA A 179 22.72 -6.86 -6.87
C ALA A 179 22.81 -6.47 -5.38
N ILE A 180 23.85 -5.71 -5.00
CA ILE A 180 23.96 -5.17 -3.64
C ILE A 180 22.80 -4.19 -3.39
N ASP A 181 22.57 -3.24 -4.29
CA ASP A 181 21.49 -2.26 -4.16
C ASP A 181 20.13 -2.96 -4.00
N GLU A 182 19.87 -4.02 -4.76
CA GLU A 182 18.64 -4.83 -4.68
C GLU A 182 18.48 -5.52 -3.31
N VAL A 183 19.55 -6.07 -2.74
CA VAL A 183 19.54 -6.68 -1.39
C VAL A 183 19.21 -5.63 -0.34
N PHE A 184 19.89 -4.48 -0.37
CA PHE A 184 19.62 -3.37 0.56
C PHE A 184 18.20 -2.83 0.38
N PHE A 185 17.71 -2.77 -0.85
CA PHE A 185 16.36 -2.33 -1.15
C PHE A 185 15.32 -3.31 -0.60
N THR A 186 15.49 -4.61 -0.80
CA THR A 186 14.50 -5.63 -0.45
C THR A 186 14.50 -5.98 1.03
N GLU A 187 15.69 -6.11 1.63
CA GLU A 187 15.86 -6.61 3.00
C GLU A 187 16.05 -5.50 4.03
N GLY A 188 16.28 -4.26 3.58
CA GLY A 188 16.41 -3.11 4.46
C GLY A 188 15.15 -2.88 5.29
N GLU A 189 15.32 -2.84 6.62
CA GLU A 189 14.26 -2.46 7.56
C GLU A 189 14.72 -1.34 8.52
N PRO A 190 13.80 -0.46 9.00
CA PRO A 190 14.15 0.64 9.90
C PRO A 190 14.79 0.17 11.22
N GLY A 191 16.09 0.44 11.38
CA GLY A 191 16.85 0.12 12.58
C GLY A 191 17.17 -1.37 12.77
N GLY A 192 16.96 -2.20 11.75
CA GLY A 192 17.32 -3.62 11.77
C GLY A 192 18.70 -3.91 11.21
N LYS A 193 18.94 -5.19 10.93
CA LYS A 193 20.14 -5.69 10.27
C LYS A 193 19.74 -6.21 8.88
N ILE A 194 20.69 -6.17 7.96
CA ILE A 194 20.58 -6.81 6.65
C ILE A 194 21.37 -8.12 6.78
N GLU A 195 20.74 -9.26 6.51
CA GLU A 195 21.30 -10.61 6.76
C GLU A 195 21.71 -11.32 5.47
#